data_AF-F0JHS9-F1
#
_entry.id   AF-F0JHS9-F1
#
_cell.length_a   1.000
_cell.length_b   1.000
_cell.length_c   1.000
_cell.angle_alpha   90.00
_cell.angle_beta   90.00
_cell.angle_gamma   90.00
#
_symmetry.space_group_name_H-M   'P 1'
#
loop_
_entity.id
_entity.type
_entity.pdbx_description
1 polymer ?
#
loop_
_entity_poly.entity_id
_entity_poly.type
_entity_poly.pdbx_seq_one_letter_code
_entity_poly.pdbx_strand_id
1 'polypeptide(L)' 'MRADWMSDPLFWVLALPALAASGLLVQMVLSLFRCCAAFKLRGRAVQLKWWMIPVTATTCAALWLLAVLYVILLA' A
#
# COMPACT_ATOMS: atom_id res chain seq x y z
N MET A 1 5.11 -1.84 30.06
CA MET A 1 6.04 -1.10 29.18
C MET A 1 5.42 -1.21 27.81
N ARG A 2 4.97 -0.09 27.20
CA ARG A 2 4.60 -0.12 25.79
C ARG A 2 5.87 -0.52 25.05
N ALA A 3 5.86 -1.63 24.33
CA ALA A 3 7.00 -1.97 23.50
C ALA A 3 7.18 -0.82 22.52
N ASP A 4 8.43 -0.45 22.22
CA ASP A 4 8.72 0.44 21.11
C ASP A 4 8.36 -0.32 19.82
N TRP A 5 7.07 -0.32 19.45
CA TRP A 5 6.51 -0.95 18.26
C TRP A 5 7.25 -0.53 16.98
N MET A 6 7.84 0.66 17.02
CA MET A 6 8.65 1.22 15.94
C MET A 6 9.99 0.49 15.78
N SER A 7 10.47 -0.15 16.83
CA SER A 7 11.68 -1.01 16.85
C SER A 7 11.35 -2.47 16.52
N ASP A 8 10.09 -2.87 16.53
CA ASP A 8 9.69 -4.25 16.25
C ASP A 8 9.80 -4.56 14.76
N PRO A 9 10.61 -5.56 14.35
CA PRO A 9 10.78 -5.92 12.95
C PRO A 9 9.47 -6.44 12.33
N LEU A 10 8.58 -7.04 13.12
CA LEU A 10 7.29 -7.55 12.67
C LEU A 10 6.35 -6.43 12.22
N PHE A 11 6.38 -5.27 12.88
CA PHE A 11 5.62 -4.10 12.43
C PHE A 11 6.05 -3.67 11.03
N TRP A 12 7.35 -3.60 10.77
CA TRP A 12 7.90 -3.20 9.47
C TRP A 12 7.63 -4.21 8.35
N VAL A 13 7.55 -5.50 8.66
CA VAL A 13 7.13 -6.53 7.69
C VAL A 13 5.72 -6.28 7.16
N LEU A 14 4.83 -5.67 7.96
CA LEU A 14 3.48 -5.29 7.55
C LEU A 14 3.43 -3.87 6.96
N ALA A 15 4.13 -2.92 7.58
CA ALA A 15 4.10 -1.51 7.19
C ALA A 15 4.81 -1.24 5.85
N LEU A 16 5.91 -1.92 5.53
CA LEU A 16 6.61 -1.74 4.24
C LEU A 16 5.74 -2.11 3.03
N PRO A 17 5.09 -3.29 2.97
CA PRO A 17 4.16 -3.58 1.88
C PRO A 17 2.95 -2.63 1.87
N ALA A 18 2.46 -2.19 3.03
CA ALA A 18 1.39 -1.18 3.09
C ALA A 18 1.81 0.15 2.45
N LEU A 19 3.05 0.62 2.72
CA LEU A 19 3.63 1.82 2.13
C LEU A 19 3.83 1.67 0.61
N ALA A 20 4.34 0.53 0.17
CA ALA A 20 4.52 0.24 -1.26
C ALA A 20 3.18 0.22 -2.01
N ALA A 21 2.15 -0.41 -1.43
CA ALA A 21 0.79 -0.42 -1.98
C ALA A 21 0.18 0.99 -2.03
N SER A 22 0.41 1.80 -0.99
CA SER A 22 -0.02 3.20 -0.94
C SER A 22 0.60 4.03 -2.06
N GLY A 23 1.91 3.90 -2.28
CA GLY A 23 2.62 4.57 -3.38
C GLY A 23 2.12 4.14 -4.76
N LEU A 24 1.84 2.85 -4.94
CA LEU A 24 1.23 2.33 -6.15
C LEU A 24 -0.16 2.92 -6.40
N LEU A 25 -1.01 2.96 -5.37
CA LEU A 25 -2.35 3.55 -5.43
C LEU A 25 -2.30 5.01 -5.89
N VAL A 26 -1.39 5.80 -5.32
CA VAL A 26 -1.20 7.21 -5.70
C VAL A 26 -0.77 7.32 -7.17
N GLN A 27 0.15 6.47 -7.64
CA GLN A 27 0.55 6.44 -9.05
C GLN A 27 -0.62 6.04 -9.97
N MET A 28 -1.45 5.09 -9.55
CA MET A 28 -2.64 4.66 -10.29
C MET A 28 -3.66 5.80 -10.39
N VAL A 29 -3.96 6.48 -9.28
CA VAL A 29 -4.88 7.63 -9.26
C VAL A 29 -4.35 8.78 -10.11
N LEU A 30 -3.07 9.12 -10.00
CA LEU A 30 -2.45 10.16 -10.85
C LEU A 30 -2.45 9.79 -12.33
N SER A 31 -2.44 8.49 -12.67
CA SER A 31 -2.51 8.03 -14.06
C SER A 31 -3.89 8.21 -14.70
N LEU A 32 -4.97 8.32 -13.90
CA LEU A 32 -6.33 8.62 -14.40
C LEU A 32 -6.40 10.03 -15.03
N PHE A 33 -5.59 10.97 -14.53
CA PHE A 33 -5.52 12.34 -15.04
C PHE A 33 -4.60 12.47 -16.27
N ARG A 34 -3.98 11.38 -16.73
CA ARG A 34 -3.12 11.36 -17.92
C ARG A 34 -3.85 10.68 -19.09
N CYS A 35 -3.62 11.22 -20.28
CA CYS A 35 -4.30 10.85 -21.54
C CYS A 35 -4.23 9.35 -21.94
N CYS A 36 -3.43 8.51 -21.26
CA CYS A 36 -3.21 7.12 -21.65
C CYS A 36 -3.49 6.08 -20.53
N ALA A 37 -3.97 6.48 -19.35
CA ALA A 37 -4.27 5.57 -18.21
C ALA A 37 -3.20 4.47 -18.01
N ALA A 38 -1.92 4.84 -18.07
CA ALA A 38 -0.80 3.92 -17.95
C ALA A 38 0.13 4.39 -16.82
N PHE A 39 0.49 3.48 -15.93
CA PHE A 39 1.43 3.73 -14.83
C PHE A 39 2.71 2.92 -15.05
N LYS A 40 3.83 3.32 -14.43
CA LYS A 40 5.13 2.63 -14.59
C LYS A 40 5.39 1.71 -13.40
N LEU A 41 5.43 0.40 -13.63
CA LEU A 41 5.85 -0.61 -12.65
C LEU A 41 7.25 -1.11 -13.00
N ARG A 42 8.24 -0.89 -12.11
CA ARG A 42 9.66 -1.26 -12.35
C ARG A 42 10.18 -0.81 -13.73
N GLY A 43 9.83 0.42 -14.13
CA GLY A 43 10.22 1.00 -15.43
C GLY A 43 9.39 0.53 -16.64
N ARG A 44 8.50 -0.46 -16.51
CA ARG A 44 7.58 -0.89 -17.57
C ARG A 44 6.25 -0.17 -17.48
N ALA A 45 5.72 0.30 -18.61
CA ALA A 45 4.38 0.85 -18.68
C ALA A 45 3.34 -0.27 -18.60
N VAL A 46 2.41 -0.17 -17.66
CA VAL A 46 1.29 -1.09 -17.47
C VAL A 46 0.00 -0.31 -17.67
N GLN A 47 -0.88 -0.80 -18.55
CA GLN A 47 -2.20 -0.22 -18.72
C GLN A 47 -3.05 -0.47 -17.48
N LEU A 48 -3.68 0.60 -16.99
CA LEU A 48 -4.54 0.56 -15.82
C LEU A 48 -5.89 -0.03 -16.23
N LYS A 49 -6.21 -1.23 -15.73
CA LYS A 49 -7.59 -1.75 -15.80
C LYS A 49 -8.40 -1.10 -14.68
N TRP A 50 -9.69 -0.80 -14.90
CA TRP A 50 -10.52 -0.17 -13.86
C TRP A 50 -10.46 -0.95 -12.55
N TRP A 51 -10.38 -2.29 -12.62
CA TRP A 51 -10.42 -3.19 -11.47
C TRP A 51 -9.15 -3.12 -10.62
N MET A 52 -8.06 -2.55 -11.13
CA MET A 52 -6.78 -2.49 -10.41
C MET A 52 -6.82 -1.48 -9.26
N ILE A 53 -7.53 -0.37 -9.41
CA ILE A 53 -7.67 0.64 -8.35
C ILE A 53 -8.42 0.08 -7.13
N PRO A 54 -9.64 -0.50 -7.25
CA PRO A 54 -10.35 -1.04 -6.09
C PRO A 54 -9.59 -2.20 -5.45
N VAL A 55 -8.93 -3.07 -6.23
CA VAL A 55 -8.11 -4.18 -5.68
C VAL A 55 -6.89 -3.66 -4.91
N THR A 56 -6.18 -2.66 -5.45
CA THR A 56 -5.05 -2.06 -4.74
C THR A 56 -5.49 -1.27 -3.51
N ALA A 57 -6.66 -0.61 -3.57
CA ALA A 57 -7.26 0.06 -2.43
C ALA A 57 -7.63 -0.90 -1.31
N THR A 58 -8.31 -2.01 -1.60
CA THR A 58 -8.72 -2.99 -0.58
C THR A 58 -7.52 -3.69 0.04
N THR A 59 -6.52 -4.07 -0.76
CA THR A 59 -5.28 -4.68 -0.25
C THR A 59 -4.47 -3.70 0.60
N CYS A 60 -4.36 -2.44 0.18
CA CYS A 60 -3.71 -1.38 0.97
C CYS A 60 -4.44 -1.16 2.31
N ALA A 61 -5.77 -1.06 2.30
CA ALA A 61 -6.56 -0.91 3.51
C ALA A 61 -6.41 -2.11 4.45
N ALA A 62 -6.42 -3.33 3.93
CA ALA A 62 -6.24 -4.55 4.72
C ALA A 62 -4.85 -4.61 5.39
N LEU A 63 -3.79 -4.21 4.67
CA LEU A 63 -2.43 -4.18 5.22
C LEU A 63 -2.26 -3.13 6.32
N TRP A 64 -2.82 -1.93 6.15
CA TRP A 64 -2.82 -0.92 7.20
C TRP A 64 -3.67 -1.33 8.40
N LEU A 65 -4.82 -1.95 8.18
CA LEU A 65 -5.67 -2.47 9.24
C LEU A 65 -4.91 -3.52 10.08
N LEU A 66 -4.19 -4.43 9.43
CA LEU A 66 -3.32 -5.41 10.11
C LEU A 66 -2.20 -4.76 10.91
N ALA A 67 -1.52 -3.76 10.34
CA ALA A 67 -0.47 -3.02 11.04
C ALA A 67 -1.02 -2.29 12.28
N VAL A 68 -2.19 -1.67 12.16
CA VAL A 68 -2.87 -1.00 13.29
C VAL A 68 -3.32 -2.01 14.34
N LEU A 69 -3.93 -3.13 13.93
CA LEU A 69 -4.31 -4.20 14.87
C LEU A 69 -3.09 -4.72 15.63
N TYR A 70 -1.96 -4.93 14.94
CA TYR A 70 -0.71 -5.37 15.57
C TYR A 70 -0.26 -4.40 16.66
N VAL A 71 -0.25 -3.09 16.36
CA VAL A 71 0.14 -2.07 17.35
C VAL A 71 -0.85 -2.00 18.52
N ILE A 72 -2.15 -2.18 18.28
CA ILE A 72 -3.16 -2.09 19.36
C ILE A 72 -3.18 -3.33 20.25
N LEU A 73 -3.02 -4.52 19.67
CA LEU A 73 -3.17 -5.80 20.38
C LEU A 73 -1.85 -6.34 20.95
N LEU A 74 -0.73 -6.05 20.30
CA LEU A 74 0.53 -6.76 20.53
C LEU A 74 1.69 -5.88 21.00
N ALA A 75 1.60 -4.55 20.89
CA ALA A 75 2.64 -3.61 21.30
C ALA A 75 2.29 -2.80 22.57
#